data_AF-F4Q413-F1
#
_entry.id   AF-F4Q413-F1
#
_cell.length_a   1.000
_cell.length_b   1.000
_cell.length_c   1.000
_cell.angle_alpha   90.00
_cell.angle_beta   90.00
_cell.angle_gamma   90.00
#
_symmetry.space_group_name_H-M   'P 1'
#
loop_
_entity.id
_entity.type
_entity.pdbx_description
1 polymer ?
#
loop_
_entity_poly.entity_id
_entity_poly.type
_entity_poly.pdbx_seq_one_letter_code
_entity_poly.pdbx_strand_id
1 'polypeptide(L)'
;MNHNQNKGGSSIPGNSAKFNSAAPPFPSSSLKPNTTTSTSSTSSSSSSFNRFQSLHNHMQHQHVPPHHHQQQPQQQSLHSISSNIERVSNSLSSLPQQPNQPNGTLEISFQHFSELLILLQNTQLQIKKLVQYQEQTYQWNMKHHENMKKVIKSFNNLNAIMKQKYQSPDSSIDISNNNNNNNASSTSVISTTTNKSENTIAGDKKPSKGNNIVYYEKNQQSKDLDITYHQRIMDCYRDNDPYSQDLQALVENIDYNLFMELKEKSIKIILPIILLWMKETNNTKISLSLIILYMTFEKYPAMFEKKKYRELISQFGTSLQHLEESHIIDDLSNMDLFPFTFTEYNSLKSALNQSHHQQQDQQQQQSIL
;
A
#
# COMPACT_ATOMS: atom_id res chain seq x y z
N MET A 1 -49.43 -47.65 7.35
CA MET A 1 -50.41 -46.71 7.96
C MET A 1 -50.46 -46.99 9.45
N ASN A 2 -49.74 -46.20 10.25
CA ASN A 2 -49.87 -46.20 11.70
C ASN A 2 -49.85 -44.73 12.15
N HIS A 3 -50.97 -44.28 12.70
CA HIS A 3 -51.13 -43.01 13.37
C HIS A 3 -50.54 -43.15 14.78
N ASN A 4 -49.62 -42.27 15.15
CA ASN A 4 -49.31 -42.07 16.55
C ASN A 4 -49.34 -40.57 16.85
N GLN A 5 -50.41 -40.16 17.53
CA GLN A 5 -50.59 -38.84 18.10
C GLN A 5 -49.78 -38.78 19.40
N ASN A 6 -48.96 -37.75 19.58
CA ASN A 6 -48.53 -37.38 20.92
C ASN A 6 -48.73 -35.88 21.13
N LYS A 7 -49.70 -35.56 22.00
CA LYS A 7 -50.02 -34.24 22.53
C LYS A 7 -49.36 -34.10 23.89
N GLY A 8 -48.71 -32.96 24.12
CA GLY A 8 -48.28 -32.45 25.43
C GLY A 8 -47.38 -31.25 25.15
N GLY A 9 -47.71 -30.00 25.45
CA GLY A 9 -48.56 -29.50 26.52
C GLY A 9 -47.71 -29.23 27.76
N SER A 10 -46.94 -28.15 27.78
CA SER A 10 -46.38 -27.59 29.03
C SER A 10 -46.13 -26.09 28.91
N SER A 11 -47.12 -25.35 29.40
CA SER A 11 -47.08 -24.19 30.30
C SER A 11 -45.81 -23.35 30.44
N ILE A 12 -46.00 -22.07 30.13
CA ILE A 12 -45.19 -20.89 30.44
C ILE A 12 -45.24 -20.56 31.94
N PRO A 13 -44.14 -20.06 32.52
CA PRO A 13 -44.19 -18.78 33.25
C PRO A 13 -43.05 -17.87 32.76
N GLY A 14 -43.24 -16.61 32.39
CA GLY A 14 -44.05 -15.61 33.08
C GLY A 14 -43.20 -14.92 34.15
N ASN A 15 -42.12 -14.21 33.77
CA ASN A 15 -41.41 -13.32 34.69
C ASN A 15 -41.16 -11.96 34.04
N SER A 16 -41.89 -10.99 34.54
CA SER A 16 -41.81 -9.57 34.21
C SER A 16 -40.97 -8.88 35.28
N ALA A 17 -39.77 -8.46 34.93
CA ALA A 17 -38.95 -7.60 35.77
C ALA A 17 -38.83 -6.23 35.10
N LYS A 18 -39.63 -5.29 35.61
CA LYS A 18 -39.49 -3.84 35.36
C LYS A 18 -38.20 -3.37 36.04
N PHE A 19 -37.22 -2.92 35.26
CA PHE A 19 -36.13 -2.08 35.77
C PHE A 19 -36.27 -0.68 35.19
N ASN A 20 -36.87 0.21 35.99
CA ASN A 20 -36.65 1.64 35.91
C ASN A 20 -35.28 1.93 36.53
N SER A 21 -34.35 2.47 35.76
CA SER A 21 -33.14 3.09 36.31
C SER A 21 -32.87 4.39 35.57
N ALA A 22 -32.84 5.47 36.34
CA ALA A 22 -32.78 6.84 35.90
C ALA A 22 -31.42 7.19 35.27
N ALA A 23 -31.47 8.07 34.28
CA ALA A 23 -30.31 8.78 33.74
C ALA A 23 -29.77 9.79 34.77
N PRO A 24 -28.44 9.91 34.95
CA PRO A 24 -27.83 11.08 35.57
C PRO A 24 -27.40 12.12 34.49
N PRO A 25 -27.37 13.42 34.86
CA PRO A 25 -27.29 14.52 33.91
C PRO A 25 -25.85 14.86 33.46
N PHE A 26 -25.76 15.44 32.27
CA PHE A 26 -24.59 16.14 31.74
C PHE A 26 -24.18 17.33 32.62
N PRO A 27 -22.87 17.58 32.78
CA PRO A 27 -22.37 18.92 33.06
C PRO A 27 -21.87 19.56 31.76
N SER A 28 -22.64 20.54 31.30
CA SER A 28 -22.25 21.62 30.41
C SER A 28 -21.10 22.43 31.05
N SER A 29 -19.98 22.57 30.35
CA SER A 29 -19.00 23.62 30.65
C SER A 29 -18.51 24.28 29.36
N SER A 30 -19.06 25.47 29.18
CA SER A 30 -18.70 26.53 28.25
C SER A 30 -17.41 27.23 28.68
N LEU A 31 -16.37 27.25 27.84
CA LEU A 31 -15.32 28.28 27.90
C LEU A 31 -14.75 28.54 26.49
N LYS A 32 -15.19 29.66 25.88
CA LYS A 32 -14.34 30.53 25.05
C LYS A 32 -13.74 31.57 26.00
N PRO A 33 -12.52 32.11 25.76
CA PRO A 33 -12.49 33.40 25.07
C PRO A 33 -11.23 33.71 24.21
N ASN A 34 -11.47 34.65 23.30
CA ASN A 34 -10.62 35.77 22.84
C ASN A 34 -9.35 35.57 21.98
N THR A 35 -9.55 35.98 20.72
CA THR A 35 -8.76 36.95 19.95
C THR A 35 -7.76 37.82 20.72
N THR A 36 -6.52 37.88 20.21
CA THR A 36 -5.73 39.12 20.15
C THR A 36 -4.93 39.17 18.85
N THR A 37 -5.29 40.14 18.03
CA THR A 37 -4.56 40.67 16.89
C THR A 37 -3.34 41.43 17.39
N SER A 38 -2.15 41.12 16.86
CA SER A 38 -1.00 42.02 16.96
C SER A 38 -0.22 41.97 15.66
N THR A 39 -0.44 43.00 14.86
CA THR A 39 0.41 43.51 13.79
C THR A 39 1.76 43.93 14.35
N SER A 40 2.85 43.42 13.78
CA SER A 40 4.15 44.08 13.85
C SER A 40 4.90 43.84 12.54
N SER A 41 4.87 44.86 11.69
CA SER A 41 5.81 45.08 10.60
C SER A 41 7.14 45.53 11.18
N THR A 42 8.22 44.81 10.88
CA THR A 42 9.57 45.38 10.80
C THR A 42 10.40 44.63 9.77
N SER A 43 10.82 45.40 8.79
CA SER A 43 11.91 45.18 7.85
C SER A 43 13.21 44.75 8.53
N SER A 44 13.92 43.78 7.95
CA SER A 44 15.39 43.82 7.90
C SER A 44 15.94 42.87 6.83
N SER A 45 16.58 43.51 5.88
CA SER A 45 17.43 43.04 4.82
C SER A 45 18.60 42.16 5.32
N SER A 46 19.17 41.37 4.41
CA SER A 46 20.53 40.79 4.43
C SER A 46 20.83 39.61 5.38
N SER A 47 20.87 38.38 4.85
CA SER A 47 21.74 37.30 5.39
C SER A 47 21.99 36.09 4.45
N SER A 48 21.88 36.25 3.12
CA SER A 48 22.00 35.12 2.18
C SER A 48 23.44 34.60 1.94
N PHE A 49 24.47 35.10 2.64
CA PHE A 49 25.87 34.74 2.38
C PHE A 49 26.50 33.77 3.41
N ASN A 50 25.85 33.49 4.55
CA ASN A 50 26.40 32.61 5.59
C ASN A 50 25.90 31.15 5.54
N ARG A 51 25.06 30.78 4.57
CA ARG A 51 24.53 29.40 4.44
C ARG A 51 25.46 28.43 3.69
N PHE A 52 26.47 28.93 2.99
CA PHE A 52 27.38 28.10 2.19
C PHE A 52 28.59 27.55 2.96
N GLN A 53 29.04 28.19 4.06
CA GLN A 53 30.12 27.63 4.88
C GLN A 53 29.64 26.52 5.84
N SER A 54 28.36 26.56 6.28
CA SER A 54 27.80 25.50 7.14
C SER A 54 27.57 24.16 6.41
N LEU A 55 27.44 24.16 5.08
CA LEU A 55 27.30 22.95 4.27
C LEU A 55 28.65 22.28 3.95
N HIS A 56 29.75 23.03 4.02
CA HIS A 56 31.09 22.48 3.80
C HIS A 56 31.59 21.70 5.03
N ASN A 57 31.27 22.16 6.24
CA ASN A 57 31.62 21.46 7.48
C ASN A 57 30.70 20.26 7.81
N HIS A 58 29.49 20.18 7.23
CA HIS A 58 28.57 19.05 7.46
C HIS A 58 28.84 17.84 6.53
N MET A 59 29.61 18.03 5.46
CA MET A 59 30.01 16.96 4.54
C MET A 59 31.29 16.22 4.97
N GLN A 60 32.08 16.77 5.91
CA GLN A 60 33.32 16.15 6.37
C GLN A 60 33.15 15.19 7.57
N HIS A 61 31.93 15.04 8.09
CA HIS A 61 31.64 14.12 9.21
C HIS A 61 30.54 13.10 8.91
N GLN A 62 30.13 12.93 7.64
CA GLN A 62 29.46 11.68 7.26
C GLN A 62 30.52 10.59 7.14
N HIS A 63 30.71 9.86 8.24
CA HIS A 63 31.37 8.57 8.26
C HIS A 63 30.68 7.68 7.22
N VAL A 64 31.24 7.63 6.01
CA VAL A 64 30.89 6.64 5.00
C VAL A 64 31.35 5.30 5.58
N PRO A 65 30.44 4.38 5.93
CA PRO A 65 30.86 3.06 6.39
C PRO A 65 31.64 2.42 5.24
N PRO A 66 32.84 1.87 5.47
CA PRO A 66 33.59 1.21 4.42
C PRO A 66 32.72 0.12 3.78
N HIS A 67 32.60 0.17 2.44
CA HIS A 67 31.76 -0.73 1.61
C HIS A 67 32.00 -2.23 1.85
N HIS A 68 33.09 -2.61 2.52
CA HIS A 68 33.37 -3.99 2.89
C HIS A 68 32.64 -4.52 4.13
N HIS A 69 31.93 -3.69 4.92
CA HIS A 69 31.26 -4.16 6.15
C HIS A 69 29.76 -4.47 5.99
N GLN A 70 29.12 -4.15 4.87
CA GLN A 70 27.68 -4.41 4.68
C GLN A 70 27.35 -5.81 4.13
N GLN A 71 28.29 -6.52 3.51
CA GLN A 71 28.01 -7.89 3.03
C GLN A 71 28.13 -8.95 4.14
N GLN A 72 28.90 -8.66 5.19
CA GLN A 72 29.24 -9.62 6.23
C GLN A 72 28.02 -10.08 7.08
N PRO A 73 27.09 -9.20 7.51
CA PRO A 73 25.95 -9.62 8.32
C PRO A 73 24.98 -10.52 7.55
N GLN A 74 24.79 -10.23 6.25
CA GLN A 74 23.88 -11.01 5.41
C GLN A 74 24.44 -12.41 5.15
N GLN A 75 25.75 -12.51 4.85
CA GLN A 75 26.41 -13.80 4.67
C GLN A 75 26.41 -14.63 5.95
N GLN A 76 26.63 -14.01 7.12
CA GLN A 76 26.55 -14.69 8.42
C GLN A 76 25.13 -15.20 8.72
N SER A 77 24.10 -14.41 8.42
CA SER A 77 22.70 -14.82 8.60
C SER A 77 22.34 -16.00 7.68
N LEU A 78 22.75 -15.95 6.41
CA LEU A 78 22.51 -17.03 5.45
C LEU A 78 23.25 -18.32 5.85
N HIS A 79 24.50 -18.20 6.29
CA HIS A 79 25.26 -19.34 6.78
C HIS A 79 24.63 -19.94 8.04
N SER A 80 24.12 -19.11 8.96
CA SER A 80 23.43 -19.56 10.16
C SER A 80 22.14 -20.32 9.82
N ILE A 81 21.32 -19.78 8.89
CA ILE A 81 20.10 -20.43 8.41
C ILE A 81 20.43 -21.77 7.75
N SER A 82 21.42 -21.79 6.84
CA SER A 82 21.87 -23.01 6.17
C SER A 82 22.32 -24.08 7.17
N SER A 83 23.13 -23.69 8.16
CA SER A 83 23.61 -24.62 9.20
C SER A 83 22.48 -25.17 10.07
N ASN A 84 21.44 -24.38 10.35
CA ASN A 84 20.29 -24.84 11.12
C ASN A 84 19.43 -25.80 10.29
N ILE A 85 19.20 -25.52 9.00
CA ILE A 85 18.48 -26.42 8.10
C ILE A 85 19.20 -27.76 7.99
N GLU A 86 20.53 -27.75 7.87
CA GLU A 86 21.35 -28.96 7.83
C GLU A 86 21.23 -29.76 9.15
N ARG A 87 21.27 -29.07 10.31
CA ARG A 87 21.04 -29.72 11.61
C ARG A 87 19.63 -30.33 11.73
N VAL A 88 18.59 -29.66 11.22
CA VAL A 88 17.22 -30.20 11.16
C VAL A 88 17.21 -31.47 10.31
N SER A 89 17.78 -31.39 9.10
CA SER A 89 17.84 -32.51 8.16
C SER A 89 18.59 -33.72 8.74
N ASN A 90 19.72 -33.48 9.40
CA ASN A 90 20.51 -34.53 10.05
C ASN A 90 19.77 -35.14 11.24
N SER A 91 19.08 -34.31 12.04
CA SER A 91 18.27 -34.79 13.17
C SER A 91 17.11 -35.68 12.69
N LEU A 92 16.43 -35.28 11.61
CA LEU A 92 15.38 -36.08 10.98
C LEU A 92 15.92 -37.38 10.36
N SER A 93 17.11 -37.34 9.78
CA SER A 93 17.75 -38.51 9.17
C SER A 93 18.30 -39.50 10.21
N SER A 94 18.61 -39.02 11.41
CA SER A 94 19.09 -39.83 12.53
C SER A 94 17.99 -40.54 13.32
N LEU A 95 16.72 -40.33 12.98
CA LEU A 95 15.60 -41.06 13.58
C LEU A 95 15.80 -42.56 13.32
N PRO A 96 15.89 -43.40 14.38
CA PRO A 96 16.14 -44.81 14.22
C PRO A 96 15.00 -45.46 13.43
N GLN A 97 15.30 -45.86 12.19
CA GLN A 97 14.42 -46.74 11.43
C GLN A 97 14.51 -48.12 12.09
N GLN A 98 13.57 -48.46 12.97
CA GLN A 98 13.50 -49.83 13.49
C GLN A 98 13.23 -50.79 12.33
N PRO A 99 14.17 -51.68 11.98
CA PRO A 99 13.91 -52.69 10.97
C PRO A 99 13.03 -53.78 11.60
N ASN A 100 11.86 -54.02 11.00
CA ASN A 100 11.00 -55.20 11.22
C ASN A 100 10.13 -55.28 12.48
N GLN A 101 9.35 -54.25 12.80
CA GLN A 101 8.12 -54.42 13.61
C GLN A 101 6.89 -54.07 12.75
N PRO A 102 6.03 -55.05 12.39
CA PRO A 102 4.89 -54.83 11.48
C PRO A 102 3.75 -53.98 12.08
N ASN A 103 3.89 -53.48 13.30
CA ASN A 103 2.94 -52.56 13.97
C ASN A 103 3.65 -51.54 14.89
N GLY A 104 4.89 -51.17 14.60
CA GLY A 104 5.67 -50.26 15.43
C GLY A 104 5.16 -48.82 15.34
N THR A 105 4.43 -48.35 16.35
CA THR A 105 4.21 -46.91 16.57
C THR A 105 5.57 -46.27 16.83
N LEU A 106 5.99 -45.35 15.96
CA LEU A 106 7.21 -44.56 16.11
C LEU A 106 7.08 -43.68 17.37
N GLU A 107 7.59 -44.14 18.51
CA GLU A 107 7.79 -43.29 19.69
C GLU A 107 9.00 -42.38 19.42
N ILE A 108 8.73 -41.22 18.83
CA ILE A 108 9.69 -40.12 18.85
C ILE A 108 9.81 -39.67 20.30
N SER A 109 11.00 -39.80 20.89
CA SER A 109 11.20 -39.33 22.26
C SER A 109 10.87 -37.84 22.36
N PHE A 110 10.17 -37.45 23.42
CA PHE A 110 9.78 -36.07 23.68
C PHE A 110 10.95 -35.08 23.61
N GLN A 111 12.15 -35.53 23.99
CA GLN A 111 13.37 -34.71 23.95
C GLN A 111 13.81 -34.35 22.52
N HIS A 112 13.78 -35.30 21.58
CA HIS A 112 14.11 -35.02 20.18
C HIS A 112 13.09 -34.06 19.54
N PHE A 113 11.81 -34.18 19.92
CA PHE A 113 10.77 -33.27 19.48
C PHE A 113 11.00 -31.84 20.02
N SER A 114 11.37 -31.71 21.29
CA SER A 114 11.68 -30.41 21.90
C SER A 114 12.89 -29.72 21.25
N GLU A 115 13.95 -30.46 20.97
CA GLU A 115 15.14 -29.93 20.27
C GLU A 115 14.81 -29.46 18.85
N LEU A 116 13.99 -30.23 18.12
CA LEU A 116 13.53 -29.85 16.78
C LEU A 116 12.70 -28.56 16.81
N LEU A 117 11.81 -28.39 17.79
CA LEU A 117 11.03 -27.16 17.96
C LEU A 117 11.91 -25.94 18.22
N ILE A 118 12.92 -26.06 19.09
CA ILE A 118 13.86 -24.97 19.38
C ILE A 118 14.65 -24.59 18.11
N LEU A 119 15.08 -25.59 17.33
CA LEU A 119 15.82 -25.35 16.09
C LEU A 119 14.97 -24.66 15.02
N LEU A 120 13.69 -25.04 14.90
CA LEU A 120 12.72 -24.38 14.02
C LEU A 120 12.46 -22.93 14.44
N GLN A 121 12.23 -22.68 15.73
CA GLN A 121 12.04 -21.32 16.26
C GLN A 121 13.27 -20.44 16.01
N ASN A 122 14.48 -20.96 16.24
CA ASN A 122 15.71 -20.25 15.94
C ASN A 122 15.86 -19.94 14.46
N THR A 123 15.49 -20.87 13.58
CA THR A 123 15.52 -20.66 12.13
C THR A 123 14.53 -19.57 11.71
N GLN A 124 13.30 -19.59 12.24
CA GLN A 124 12.30 -18.56 11.99
C GLN A 124 12.79 -17.17 12.43
N LEU A 125 13.43 -17.07 13.59
CA LEU A 125 14.00 -15.81 14.08
C LEU A 125 15.12 -15.27 13.16
N GLN A 126 15.99 -16.15 12.66
CA GLN A 126 17.07 -15.76 11.74
C GLN A 126 16.51 -15.31 10.37
N ILE A 127 15.48 -15.98 9.85
CA ILE A 127 14.79 -15.56 8.63
C ILE A 127 14.17 -14.17 8.82
N LYS A 128 13.50 -13.92 9.96
CA LYS A 128 12.92 -12.61 10.28
C LYS A 128 13.98 -11.50 10.30
N LYS A 129 15.14 -11.75 10.91
CA LYS A 129 16.28 -10.82 10.91
C LYS A 129 16.82 -10.56 9.50
N LEU A 130 16.92 -11.60 8.67
CA LEU A 130 17.37 -11.47 7.28
C LEU A 130 16.42 -10.59 6.46
N VAL A 131 15.10 -10.79 6.57
CA VAL A 131 14.09 -9.98 5.89
C VAL A 131 14.19 -8.52 6.33
N GLN A 132 14.30 -8.27 7.64
CA GLN A 132 14.49 -6.91 8.17
C GLN A 132 15.75 -6.24 7.61
N TYR A 133 16.85 -6.99 7.50
CA TYR A 133 18.10 -6.47 6.94
C TYR A 133 17.98 -6.15 5.45
N GLN A 134 17.30 -7.00 4.67
CA GLN A 134 17.03 -6.76 3.25
C GLN A 134 16.18 -5.50 3.06
N GLU A 135 15.13 -5.32 3.86
CA GLU A 135 14.28 -4.13 3.83
C GLU A 135 15.08 -2.86 4.14
N GLN A 136 15.88 -2.86 5.21
CA GLN A 136 16.74 -1.71 5.55
C GLN A 136 17.74 -1.39 4.44
N THR A 137 18.32 -2.41 3.81
CA THR A 137 19.25 -2.25 2.68
C THR A 137 18.54 -1.65 1.48
N TYR A 138 17.33 -2.10 1.17
CA TYR A 138 16.50 -1.55 0.11
C TYR A 138 16.17 -0.07 0.34
N GLN A 139 15.70 0.28 1.54
CA GLN A 139 15.38 1.66 1.91
C GLN A 139 16.61 2.57 1.82
N TRP A 140 17.78 2.08 2.26
CA TRP A 140 19.03 2.81 2.14
C TRP A 140 19.43 3.04 0.67
N ASN A 141 19.33 2.01 -0.17
CA ASN A 141 19.61 2.11 -1.61
C ASN A 141 18.68 3.11 -2.31
N MET A 142 17.38 3.09 -1.98
CA MET A 142 16.42 4.04 -2.53
C MET A 142 16.76 5.48 -2.16
N LYS A 143 17.10 5.72 -0.89
CA LYS A 143 17.54 7.03 -0.42
C LYS A 143 18.83 7.48 -1.11
N HIS A 144 19.78 6.57 -1.31
CA HIS A 144 21.02 6.86 -2.02
C HIS A 144 20.76 7.24 -3.48
N HIS A 145 19.88 6.50 -4.16
CA HIS A 145 19.49 6.78 -5.55
C HIS A 145 18.80 8.15 -5.68
N GLU A 146 17.91 8.50 -4.76
CA GLU A 146 17.28 9.84 -4.72
C GLU A 146 18.30 10.97 -4.49
N ASN A 147 19.31 10.74 -3.65
CA ASN A 147 20.39 11.70 -3.48
C ASN A 147 21.23 11.85 -4.75
N MET A 148 21.53 10.74 -5.45
CA MET A 148 22.24 10.78 -6.74
C MET A 148 21.45 11.55 -7.81
N LYS A 149 20.12 11.39 -7.88
CA LYS A 149 19.27 12.21 -8.76
C LYS A 149 19.42 13.70 -8.48
N LYS A 150 19.46 14.11 -7.21
CA LYS A 150 19.66 15.52 -6.82
C LYS A 150 21.03 16.03 -7.24
N VAL A 151 22.08 15.22 -7.06
CA VAL A 151 23.44 15.54 -7.51
C VAL A 151 23.48 15.74 -9.03
N ILE A 152 22.94 14.79 -9.81
CA ILE A 152 22.86 14.90 -11.27
C ILE A 152 22.09 16.15 -11.70
N LYS A 153 20.95 16.44 -11.07
CA LYS A 153 20.17 17.66 -11.33
C LYS A 153 20.98 18.93 -11.05
N SER A 154 21.78 18.95 -9.99
CA SER A 154 22.65 20.09 -9.67
C SER A 154 23.76 20.29 -10.71
N PHE A 155 24.36 19.21 -11.22
CA PHE A 155 25.35 19.29 -12.30
C PHE A 155 24.72 19.77 -13.61
N ASN A 156 23.52 19.31 -13.95
CA ASN A 156 22.81 19.78 -15.13
C ASN A 156 22.48 21.27 -15.04
N ASN A 157 22.08 21.75 -13.87
CA ASN A 157 21.85 23.19 -13.64
C ASN A 157 23.15 24.00 -13.78
N LEU A 158 24.25 23.53 -13.19
CA LEU A 158 25.56 24.16 -13.34
C LEU A 158 26.01 24.23 -14.81
N ASN A 159 25.80 23.14 -15.56
CA ASN A 159 26.12 23.07 -16.98
C ASN A 159 25.28 24.06 -17.80
N ALA A 160 23.99 24.23 -17.47
CA ALA A 160 23.12 25.23 -18.11
C ALA A 160 23.62 26.66 -17.86
N ILE A 161 23.99 26.98 -16.62
CA ILE A 161 24.55 28.30 -16.24
C ILE A 161 25.86 28.56 -16.98
N MET A 162 26.75 27.56 -17.08
CA MET A 162 28.01 27.70 -17.82
C MET A 162 27.74 27.97 -19.30
N LYS A 163 26.83 27.24 -19.95
CA LYS A 163 26.47 27.46 -21.36
C LYS A 163 25.91 28.87 -21.61
N GLN A 164 25.06 29.38 -20.72
CA GLN A 164 24.54 30.75 -20.81
C GLN A 164 25.65 31.79 -20.74
N LYS A 165 26.68 31.58 -19.91
CA LYS A 165 27.77 32.54 -19.73
C LYS A 165 28.74 32.62 -20.93
N TYR A 166 28.83 31.56 -21.74
CA TYR A 166 29.70 31.50 -22.92
C TYR A 166 28.99 31.83 -24.24
N GLN A 167 27.66 31.97 -24.23
CA GLN A 167 26.93 32.58 -25.36
C GLN A 167 27.06 34.10 -25.26
N SER A 168 28.00 34.63 -26.03
CA SER A 168 28.48 36.02 -26.02
C SER A 168 27.39 37.11 -26.19
N PRO A 169 27.67 38.37 -25.80
CA PRO A 169 26.70 39.45 -25.58
C PRO A 169 26.27 40.25 -26.83
N ASP A 170 26.47 39.76 -28.06
CA ASP A 170 26.28 40.59 -29.27
C ASP A 170 24.95 40.41 -30.01
N SER A 171 23.98 39.69 -29.44
CA SER A 171 22.60 39.74 -29.92
C SER A 171 21.81 40.77 -29.12
N SER A 172 21.56 41.91 -29.76
CA SER A 172 20.68 42.99 -29.30
C SER A 172 19.48 42.48 -28.51
N ILE A 173 19.40 43.01 -27.31
CA ILE A 173 18.37 42.81 -26.30
C ILE A 173 17.01 43.27 -26.84
N ASP A 174 16.15 42.32 -27.21
CA ASP A 174 14.70 42.51 -27.15
C ASP A 174 14.22 41.86 -25.84
N ILE A 175 13.96 42.70 -24.84
CA ILE A 175 13.39 42.31 -23.54
C ILE A 175 11.93 41.94 -23.78
N SER A 176 11.67 40.74 -24.30
CA SER A 176 10.37 40.10 -24.14
C SER A 176 10.34 39.39 -22.79
N ASN A 177 9.70 40.10 -21.87
CA ASN A 177 9.40 39.78 -20.50
C ASN A 177 8.64 38.44 -20.39
N ASN A 178 9.33 37.30 -20.42
CA ASN A 178 8.70 35.99 -20.27
C ASN A 178 8.68 35.58 -18.79
N ASN A 179 7.76 36.21 -18.07
CA ASN A 179 7.35 35.83 -16.74
C ASN A 179 6.46 34.59 -16.86
N ASN A 180 7.05 33.39 -17.01
CA ASN A 180 6.28 32.16 -17.05
C ASN A 180 6.32 31.44 -15.71
N ASN A 181 5.21 31.66 -15.00
CA ASN A 181 4.72 30.94 -13.84
C ASN A 181 4.87 29.43 -13.98
N ASN A 182 5.26 28.83 -12.85
CA ASN A 182 4.89 27.48 -12.49
C ASN A 182 3.36 27.33 -12.57
N ASN A 183 2.82 26.59 -13.54
CA ASN A 183 1.76 25.61 -13.32
C ASN A 183 1.26 24.98 -14.62
N ALA A 184 0.88 23.70 -14.47
CA ALA A 184 -0.11 22.96 -15.25
C ALA A 184 0.27 22.48 -16.66
N SER A 185 0.45 21.16 -16.74
CA SER A 185 -0.38 20.26 -17.54
C SER A 185 -0.58 20.61 -19.02
N SER A 186 0.08 19.87 -19.92
CA SER A 186 -0.29 19.75 -21.34
C SER A 186 0.25 18.40 -21.82
N THR A 187 -0.60 17.39 -22.09
CA THR A 187 -1.46 17.24 -23.28
C THR A 187 -0.60 17.23 -24.56
N SER A 188 -0.28 16.02 -25.02
CA SER A 188 0.46 15.78 -26.25
C SER A 188 -0.44 15.99 -27.47
N VAL A 189 -0.14 16.99 -28.27
CA VAL A 189 -0.72 17.15 -29.61
C VAL A 189 0.26 16.59 -30.63
N ILE A 190 -0.23 15.60 -31.36
CA ILE A 190 0.43 14.89 -32.47
C ILE A 190 0.74 15.89 -33.59
N SER A 191 2.00 15.96 -34.02
CA SER A 191 2.39 16.66 -35.25
C SER A 191 2.81 15.64 -36.30
N THR A 192 2.07 15.68 -37.40
CA THR A 192 2.15 14.91 -38.63
C THR A 192 3.47 15.17 -39.36
N THR A 193 4.19 14.09 -39.68
CA THR A 193 5.32 14.10 -40.62
C THR A 193 4.83 14.17 -42.07
N THR A 194 5.18 15.23 -42.79
CA THR A 194 5.02 15.32 -44.24
C THR A 194 6.42 15.38 -44.88
N ASN A 195 6.69 14.42 -45.78
CA ASN A 195 7.91 14.29 -46.56
C ASN A 195 7.92 15.18 -47.81
N LYS A 196 9.03 15.91 -48.01
CA LYS A 196 9.70 16.35 -49.27
C LYS A 196 10.65 17.49 -48.86
N SER A 197 11.87 17.66 -49.35
CA SER A 197 12.51 17.29 -50.61
C SER A 197 14.03 17.54 -50.51
N GLU A 198 14.74 17.02 -51.50
CA GLU A 198 16.20 17.06 -51.76
C GLU A 198 16.88 18.43 -51.64
N ASN A 199 18.14 18.46 -51.19
CA ASN A 199 19.25 18.93 -52.04
C ASN A 199 20.64 18.65 -51.44
N THR A 200 21.49 18.08 -52.30
CA THR A 200 22.94 17.86 -52.18
C THR A 200 23.75 19.15 -52.22
N ILE A 201 24.76 19.30 -51.35
CA ILE A 201 26.04 19.98 -51.67
C ILE A 201 27.19 19.28 -50.93
N ALA A 202 28.21 18.89 -51.70
CA ALA A 202 29.46 18.29 -51.29
C ALA A 202 30.37 19.28 -50.54
N GLY A 203 31.09 18.79 -49.53
CA GLY A 203 32.07 19.57 -48.79
C GLY A 203 32.94 18.68 -47.91
N ASP A 204 34.05 18.22 -48.49
CA ASP A 204 35.16 17.54 -47.82
C ASP A 204 35.62 18.25 -46.55
N LYS A 205 35.70 17.51 -45.44
CA LYS A 205 36.74 17.61 -44.40
C LYS A 205 36.51 16.52 -43.34
N LYS A 206 37.38 15.51 -43.34
CA LYS A 206 37.51 14.53 -42.25
C LYS A 206 38.10 15.22 -41.01
N PRO A 207 37.46 15.08 -39.82
CA PRO A 207 38.20 15.01 -38.58
C PRO A 207 38.11 13.60 -38.00
N SER A 208 39.31 13.08 -37.71
CA SER A 208 39.68 12.14 -36.65
C SER A 208 38.58 11.23 -36.08
N LYS A 209 38.68 9.93 -36.40
CA LYS A 209 38.02 8.84 -35.70
C LYS A 209 38.54 8.75 -34.26
N GLY A 210 37.95 9.53 -33.35
CA GLY A 210 37.93 9.18 -31.95
C GLY A 210 36.97 8.01 -31.77
N ASN A 211 37.47 6.88 -31.25
CA ASN A 211 36.64 5.74 -30.87
C ASN A 211 35.68 6.18 -29.76
N ASN A 212 34.52 6.68 -30.16
CA ASN A 212 33.40 6.91 -29.26
C ASN A 212 32.92 5.51 -28.88
N ILE A 213 33.27 5.06 -27.68
CA ILE A 213 32.65 3.91 -27.04
C ILE A 213 31.22 4.35 -26.77
N VAL A 214 30.35 4.15 -27.77
CA VAL A 214 28.91 4.24 -27.61
C VAL A 214 28.53 3.00 -26.80
N TYR A 215 28.42 3.18 -25.49
CA TYR A 215 27.67 2.25 -24.68
C TYR A 215 26.23 2.30 -25.19
N TYR A 216 25.82 1.27 -25.92
CA TYR A 216 24.41 0.94 -26.04
C TYR A 216 24.00 0.42 -24.67
N GLU A 217 23.76 1.34 -23.73
CA GLU A 217 22.91 1.04 -22.60
C GLU A 217 21.58 0.63 -23.23
N LYS A 218 21.31 -0.67 -23.14
CA LYS A 218 20.07 -1.27 -23.62
C LYS A 218 18.97 -0.63 -22.78
N ASN A 219 18.46 0.52 -23.26
CA ASN A 219 17.31 1.24 -22.73
C ASN A 219 16.04 0.40 -22.99
N GLN A 220 15.98 -0.77 -22.36
CA GLN A 220 14.76 -1.47 -22.02
C GLN A 220 14.36 -1.10 -20.58
N GLN A 221 14.65 0.13 -20.14
CA GLN A 221 13.76 0.79 -19.19
C GLN A 221 12.46 1.02 -19.94
N SER A 222 11.55 0.05 -19.75
CA SER A 222 10.17 0.08 -20.21
C SER A 222 9.59 1.46 -19.95
N LYS A 223 8.86 1.98 -20.93
CA LYS A 223 8.03 3.21 -20.79
C LYS A 223 6.93 3.09 -19.71
N ASP A 224 6.92 2.01 -18.92
CA ASP A 224 5.94 1.71 -17.88
C ASP A 224 6.24 2.40 -16.54
N LEU A 225 7.36 3.12 -16.40
CA LEU A 225 7.81 3.67 -15.12
C LEU A 225 6.96 4.83 -14.56
N ASP A 226 6.01 5.40 -15.34
CA ASP A 226 5.19 6.52 -14.89
C ASP A 226 3.68 6.20 -14.76
N ILE A 227 3.26 4.95 -14.99
CA ILE A 227 1.83 4.59 -14.87
C ILE A 227 1.50 4.33 -13.40
N THR A 228 0.80 5.29 -12.77
CA THR A 228 0.27 5.12 -11.41
C THR A 228 -0.65 3.90 -11.30
N TYR A 229 -0.73 3.29 -10.12
CA TYR A 229 -1.58 2.12 -9.90
C TYR A 229 -3.07 2.43 -10.15
N HIS A 230 -3.50 3.68 -9.86
CA HIS A 230 -4.82 4.19 -10.27
C HIS A 230 -5.06 4.02 -11.77
N GLN A 231 -4.10 4.42 -12.61
CA GLN A 231 -4.23 4.35 -14.07
C GLN A 231 -4.27 2.89 -14.55
N ARG A 232 -3.47 2.00 -13.96
CA ARG A 232 -3.50 0.56 -14.27
C ARG A 232 -4.89 -0.05 -14.04
N ILE A 233 -5.54 0.28 -12.92
CA ILE A 233 -6.91 -0.16 -12.65
C ILE A 233 -7.90 0.37 -13.69
N MET A 234 -7.77 1.65 -14.07
CA MET A 234 -8.63 2.26 -15.09
C MET A 234 -8.43 1.63 -16.47
N ASP A 235 -7.19 1.28 -16.83
CA ASP A 235 -6.85 0.69 -18.14
C ASP A 235 -7.29 -0.77 -18.26
N CYS A 236 -7.27 -1.53 -17.15
CA CYS A 236 -7.74 -2.92 -17.13
C CYS A 236 -9.27 -3.05 -17.02
N TYR A 237 -9.95 -2.00 -16.56
CA TYR A 237 -11.41 -2.00 -16.43
C TYR A 237 -12.09 -1.83 -17.79
N ARG A 238 -13.05 -2.72 -18.08
CA ARG A 238 -13.86 -2.68 -19.29
C ARG A 238 -15.34 -2.71 -18.88
N ASP A 239 -16.13 -1.76 -19.37
CA ASP A 239 -17.56 -1.69 -19.01
C ASP A 239 -18.35 -2.96 -19.37
N ASN A 240 -17.93 -3.67 -20.42
CA ASN A 240 -18.55 -4.92 -20.86
C ASN A 240 -18.10 -6.15 -20.04
N ASP A 241 -17.02 -6.02 -19.27
CA ASP A 241 -16.46 -7.09 -18.45
C ASP A 241 -15.86 -6.50 -17.15
N PRO A 242 -16.71 -6.12 -16.19
CA PRO A 242 -16.27 -5.43 -14.98
C PRO A 242 -15.49 -6.34 -14.01
N TYR A 243 -15.42 -7.65 -14.28
CA TYR A 243 -14.77 -8.65 -13.45
C TYR A 243 -13.66 -9.40 -14.20
N SER A 244 -13.02 -8.74 -15.17
CA SER A 244 -11.94 -9.34 -15.95
C SER A 244 -10.86 -9.95 -15.05
N GLN A 245 -10.28 -11.08 -15.47
CA GLN A 245 -9.26 -11.78 -14.69
C GLN A 245 -8.03 -10.90 -14.40
N ASP A 246 -7.64 -10.07 -15.37
CA ASP A 246 -6.54 -9.11 -15.22
C ASP A 246 -6.82 -8.07 -14.13
N LEU A 247 -8.06 -7.58 -14.06
CA LEU A 247 -8.47 -6.62 -13.03
C LEU A 247 -8.52 -7.29 -11.64
N GLN A 248 -9.05 -8.51 -11.55
CA GLN A 248 -9.04 -9.27 -10.29
C GLN A 248 -7.61 -9.54 -9.82
N ALA A 249 -6.71 -9.96 -10.71
CA ALA A 249 -5.31 -10.19 -10.39
C ALA A 249 -4.60 -8.90 -9.97
N LEU A 250 -4.93 -7.75 -10.58
CA LEU A 250 -4.43 -6.46 -10.11
C LEU A 250 -4.85 -6.20 -8.67
N VAL A 251 -6.16 -6.27 -8.38
CA VAL A 251 -6.71 -6.02 -7.04
C VAL A 251 -6.16 -7.00 -6.00
N GLU A 252 -5.90 -8.25 -6.38
CA GLU A 252 -5.36 -9.27 -5.47
C GLU A 252 -3.92 -8.95 -5.03
N ASN A 253 -3.17 -8.27 -5.88
CA ASN A 253 -1.79 -7.86 -5.61
C ASN A 253 -1.68 -6.43 -5.03
N ILE A 254 -2.78 -5.88 -4.51
CA ILE A 254 -2.74 -4.55 -3.91
C ILE A 254 -2.06 -4.59 -2.54
N ASP A 255 -1.05 -3.75 -2.36
CA ASP A 255 -0.45 -3.47 -1.05
C ASP A 255 -0.88 -2.09 -0.53
N TYR A 256 -0.42 -1.73 0.67
CA TYR A 256 -0.73 -0.44 1.27
C TYR A 256 -0.30 0.75 0.41
N ASN A 257 0.90 0.72 -0.16
CA ASN A 257 1.44 1.83 -0.95
C ASN A 257 0.65 2.01 -2.25
N LEU A 258 0.33 0.90 -2.93
CA LEU A 258 -0.47 0.87 -4.13
C LEU A 258 -1.91 1.35 -3.86
N PHE A 259 -2.50 0.96 -2.72
CA PHE A 259 -3.79 1.48 -2.29
C PHE A 259 -3.76 3.00 -2.07
N MET A 260 -2.67 3.52 -1.54
CA MET A 260 -2.51 4.96 -1.32
C MET A 260 -2.47 5.77 -2.63
N GLU A 261 -2.11 5.16 -3.76
CA GLU A 261 -2.19 5.79 -5.08
C GLU A 261 -3.61 5.82 -5.68
N LEU A 262 -4.52 4.96 -5.20
CA LEU A 262 -5.87 4.86 -5.75
C LEU A 262 -6.70 6.12 -5.48
N LYS A 263 -7.47 6.56 -6.48
CA LYS A 263 -8.48 7.64 -6.39
C LYS A 263 -9.89 7.07 -6.25
N GLU A 264 -10.86 7.89 -5.82
CA GLU A 264 -12.30 7.51 -5.69
C GLU A 264 -12.85 6.79 -6.93
N LYS A 265 -12.41 7.18 -8.15
CA LYS A 265 -12.82 6.54 -9.41
C LYS A 265 -12.41 5.06 -9.50
N SER A 266 -11.20 4.71 -9.09
CA SER A 266 -10.76 3.31 -9.07
C SER A 266 -11.42 2.52 -7.95
N ILE A 267 -11.63 3.14 -6.79
CA ILE A 267 -12.35 2.49 -5.69
C ILE A 267 -13.77 2.11 -6.11
N LYS A 268 -14.46 2.96 -6.89
CA LYS A 268 -15.77 2.63 -7.45
C LYS A 268 -15.75 1.35 -8.29
N ILE A 269 -14.66 1.10 -9.02
CA ILE A 269 -14.47 -0.11 -9.83
C ILE A 269 -14.12 -1.32 -8.95
N ILE A 270 -13.30 -1.11 -7.92
CA ILE A 270 -12.80 -2.17 -7.04
C ILE A 270 -13.89 -2.70 -6.11
N LEU A 271 -14.75 -1.85 -5.55
CA LEU A 271 -15.73 -2.27 -4.54
C LEU A 271 -16.65 -3.43 -4.98
N PRO A 272 -17.21 -3.46 -6.21
CA PRO A 272 -17.96 -4.63 -6.68
C PRO A 272 -17.17 -5.95 -6.66
N ILE A 273 -15.87 -5.91 -6.97
CA ILE A 273 -14.98 -7.08 -6.93
C ILE A 273 -14.79 -7.55 -5.48
N ILE A 274 -14.55 -6.60 -4.57
CA ILE A 274 -14.41 -6.88 -3.13
C ILE A 274 -15.68 -7.54 -2.59
N LEU A 275 -16.85 -7.04 -2.99
CA LEU A 275 -18.14 -7.61 -2.60
C LEU A 275 -18.33 -9.03 -3.13
N LEU A 276 -17.88 -9.31 -4.36
CA LEU A 276 -17.90 -10.66 -4.93
C LEU A 276 -17.04 -11.61 -4.08
N TRP A 277 -15.82 -11.20 -3.75
CA TRP A 277 -14.88 -11.99 -2.94
C TRP A 277 -15.37 -12.25 -1.51
N MET A 278 -16.11 -11.31 -0.90
CA MET A 278 -16.74 -11.54 0.41
C MET A 278 -17.83 -12.62 0.40
N LYS A 279 -18.34 -12.99 -0.78
CA LYS A 279 -19.33 -14.06 -0.97
C LYS A 279 -18.67 -15.39 -1.39
N GLU A 280 -17.36 -15.40 -1.65
CA GLU A 280 -16.62 -16.63 -1.95
C GLU A 280 -16.32 -17.40 -0.66
N THR A 281 -15.87 -18.65 -0.80
CA THR A 281 -15.47 -19.52 0.33
C THR A 281 -13.97 -19.44 0.65
N ASN A 282 -13.23 -18.61 -0.07
CA ASN A 282 -11.77 -18.51 0.09
C ASN A 282 -11.42 -17.51 1.20
N ASN A 283 -10.97 -18.02 2.35
CA ASN A 283 -10.59 -17.23 3.52
C ASN A 283 -9.58 -16.11 3.23
N THR A 284 -8.60 -16.34 2.35
CA THR A 284 -7.61 -15.31 1.97
C THR A 284 -8.27 -14.14 1.24
N LYS A 285 -9.17 -14.44 0.29
CA LYS A 285 -9.92 -13.40 -0.44
C LYS A 285 -10.88 -12.66 0.47
N ILE A 286 -11.56 -13.35 1.39
CA ILE A 286 -12.43 -12.70 2.39
C ILE A 286 -11.61 -11.74 3.25
N SER A 287 -10.46 -12.19 3.79
CA SER A 287 -9.56 -11.35 4.58
C SER A 287 -9.07 -10.14 3.79
N LEU A 288 -8.59 -10.33 2.56
CA LEU A 288 -8.15 -9.24 1.69
C LEU A 288 -9.29 -8.25 1.40
N SER A 289 -10.51 -8.75 1.16
CA SER A 289 -11.67 -7.92 0.94
C SER A 289 -12.00 -7.06 2.14
N LEU A 290 -11.93 -7.64 3.34
CA LEU A 290 -12.12 -6.91 4.59
C LEU A 290 -11.08 -5.80 4.71
N ILE A 291 -9.79 -6.09 4.51
CA ILE A 291 -8.70 -5.09 4.54
C ILE A 291 -9.02 -3.92 3.60
N ILE A 292 -9.30 -4.21 2.33
CA ILE A 292 -9.54 -3.18 1.31
C ILE A 292 -10.79 -2.36 1.65
N LEU A 293 -11.83 -3.00 2.17
CA LEU A 293 -13.06 -2.32 2.60
C LEU A 293 -12.78 -1.36 3.76
N TYR A 294 -12.01 -1.79 4.77
CA TYR A 294 -11.61 -0.95 5.89
C TYR A 294 -10.73 0.22 5.46
N MET A 295 -9.70 -0.04 4.64
CA MET A 295 -8.84 1.02 4.09
C MET A 295 -9.64 2.03 3.27
N THR A 296 -10.69 1.57 2.57
CA THR A 296 -11.61 2.44 1.84
C THR A 296 -12.44 3.30 2.78
N PHE A 297 -12.91 2.73 3.90
CA PHE A 297 -13.61 3.47 4.95
C PHE A 297 -12.74 4.58 5.56
N GLU A 298 -11.48 4.28 5.88
CA GLU A 298 -10.56 5.28 6.45
C GLU A 298 -10.19 6.37 5.44
N LYS A 299 -9.84 5.99 4.21
CA LYS A 299 -9.38 6.94 3.19
C LYS A 299 -10.51 7.75 2.57
N TYR A 300 -11.69 7.16 2.43
CA TYR A 300 -12.84 7.74 1.72
C TYR A 300 -14.14 7.65 2.53
N PRO A 301 -14.20 8.18 3.77
CA PRO A 301 -15.38 8.04 4.63
C PRO A 301 -16.65 8.60 3.98
N ALA A 302 -16.53 9.71 3.25
CA ALA A 302 -17.65 10.32 2.52
C ALA A 302 -18.27 9.40 1.45
N MET A 303 -17.59 8.34 0.98
CA MET A 303 -18.23 7.36 0.08
C MET A 303 -19.34 6.57 0.77
N PHE A 304 -19.22 6.30 2.07
CA PHE A 304 -20.20 5.52 2.85
C PHE A 304 -21.47 6.32 3.14
N GLU A 305 -21.39 7.65 3.08
CA GLU A 305 -22.53 8.55 3.27
C GLU A 305 -23.24 8.93 1.96
N LYS A 306 -22.56 8.82 0.82
CA LYS A 306 -23.10 9.22 -0.49
C LYS A 306 -24.22 8.29 -0.94
N LYS A 307 -25.40 8.86 -1.25
CA LYS A 307 -26.58 8.12 -1.77
C LYS A 307 -26.27 7.19 -2.94
N LYS A 308 -25.38 7.60 -3.87
CA LYS A 308 -24.99 6.80 -5.04
C LYS A 308 -24.33 5.44 -4.72
N TYR A 309 -23.79 5.27 -3.51
CA TYR A 309 -23.14 4.03 -3.09
C TYR A 309 -23.95 3.26 -2.05
N ARG A 310 -25.09 3.80 -1.61
CA ARG A 310 -25.87 3.24 -0.50
C ARG A 310 -26.23 1.77 -0.71
N GLU A 311 -26.69 1.42 -1.90
CA GLU A 311 -27.05 0.02 -2.20
C GLU A 311 -25.84 -0.92 -2.06
N LEU A 312 -24.70 -0.54 -2.63
CA LEU A 312 -23.47 -1.32 -2.55
C LEU A 312 -22.98 -1.46 -1.09
N ILE A 313 -23.01 -0.36 -0.33
CA ILE A 313 -22.66 -0.36 1.10
C ILE A 313 -23.62 -1.22 1.92
N SER A 314 -24.93 -1.21 1.60
CA SER A 314 -25.91 -2.10 2.24
C SER A 314 -25.60 -3.56 1.94
N GLN A 315 -25.19 -3.89 0.70
CA GLN A 315 -24.80 -5.25 0.35
C GLN A 315 -23.54 -5.70 1.12
N PHE A 316 -22.58 -4.80 1.35
CA PHE A 316 -21.45 -5.07 2.24
C PHE A 316 -21.89 -5.35 3.68
N GLY A 317 -22.85 -4.58 4.21
CA GLY A 317 -23.42 -4.82 5.53
C GLY A 317 -24.06 -6.22 5.65
N THR A 318 -24.88 -6.61 4.66
CA THR A 318 -25.50 -7.94 4.61
C THR A 318 -24.46 -9.05 4.47
N SER A 319 -23.45 -8.88 3.61
CA SER A 319 -22.36 -9.84 3.48
C SER A 319 -21.56 -9.97 4.77
N LEU A 320 -21.26 -8.87 5.47
CA LEU A 320 -20.55 -8.90 6.74
C LEU A 320 -21.35 -9.64 7.82
N GLN A 321 -22.66 -9.38 7.91
CA GLN A 321 -23.55 -10.10 8.81
C GLN A 321 -23.57 -11.60 8.51
N HIS A 322 -23.60 -12.00 7.24
CA HIS A 322 -23.56 -13.41 6.86
C HIS A 322 -22.24 -14.08 7.27
N LEU A 323 -21.09 -13.39 7.14
CA LEU A 323 -19.80 -13.91 7.59
C LEU A 323 -19.75 -14.13 9.12
N GLU A 324 -20.44 -13.30 9.89
CA GLU A 324 -20.58 -13.48 11.35
C GLU A 324 -21.48 -14.68 11.68
N GLU A 325 -22.65 -14.76 11.05
CA GLU A 325 -23.61 -15.85 11.28
C GLU A 325 -23.07 -17.22 10.88
N SER A 326 -22.15 -17.26 9.91
CA SER A 326 -21.47 -18.47 9.45
C SER A 326 -20.18 -18.79 10.22
N HIS A 327 -19.84 -18.03 11.27
CA HIS A 327 -18.61 -18.18 12.07
C HIS A 327 -17.30 -18.03 11.27
N ILE A 328 -17.34 -17.52 10.03
CA ILE A 328 -16.13 -17.32 9.22
C ILE A 328 -15.20 -16.27 9.86
N ILE A 329 -15.75 -15.27 10.55
CA ILE A 329 -14.95 -14.27 11.28
C ILE A 329 -14.15 -14.93 12.42
N ASP A 330 -14.77 -15.86 13.16
CA ASP A 330 -14.11 -16.61 14.22
C ASP A 330 -13.00 -17.50 13.62
N ASP A 331 -13.28 -18.16 12.50
CA ASP A 331 -12.29 -18.98 11.78
C ASP A 331 -11.10 -18.14 11.28
N LEU A 332 -11.34 -16.97 10.69
CA LEU A 332 -10.28 -16.06 10.27
C LEU A 332 -9.42 -15.60 11.45
N SER A 333 -10.03 -15.37 12.62
CA SER A 333 -9.31 -15.01 13.83
C SER A 333 -8.45 -16.17 14.34
N ASN A 334 -8.97 -17.39 14.31
CA ASN A 334 -8.24 -18.59 14.73
C ASN A 334 -7.07 -18.93 13.79
N MET A 335 -7.13 -18.50 12.54
CA MET A 335 -6.08 -18.68 11.52
C MET A 335 -5.06 -17.54 11.47
N ASP A 336 -5.14 -16.55 12.36
CA ASP A 336 -4.34 -15.31 12.31
C ASP A 336 -4.48 -14.55 10.97
N LEU A 337 -5.63 -14.71 10.29
CA LEU A 337 -5.95 -14.03 9.04
C LEU A 337 -6.92 -12.86 9.23
N PHE A 338 -7.44 -12.67 10.44
CA PHE A 338 -8.33 -11.56 10.74
C PHE A 338 -7.52 -10.25 10.88
N PRO A 339 -7.75 -9.25 10.01
CA PRO A 339 -6.84 -8.11 9.88
C PRO A 339 -7.10 -6.97 10.87
N PHE A 340 -8.04 -7.13 11.80
CA PHE A 340 -8.53 -6.05 12.63
C PHE A 340 -8.46 -6.37 14.11
N THR A 341 -8.39 -5.31 14.90
CA THR A 341 -8.88 -5.35 16.28
C THR A 341 -10.41 -5.37 16.29
N PHE A 342 -11.01 -5.90 17.38
CA PHE A 342 -12.47 -5.87 17.56
C PHE A 342 -13.05 -4.45 17.51
N THR A 343 -12.30 -3.43 17.95
CA THR A 343 -12.74 -2.03 17.91
C THR A 343 -12.82 -1.48 16.48
N GLU A 344 -11.82 -1.75 15.65
CA GLU A 344 -11.80 -1.36 14.23
C GLU A 344 -12.91 -2.06 13.46
N TYR A 345 -13.08 -3.36 13.69
CA TYR A 345 -14.14 -4.15 13.10
C TYR A 345 -15.54 -3.61 13.45
N ASN A 346 -15.79 -3.34 14.74
CA ASN A 346 -17.07 -2.78 15.18
C ASN A 346 -17.33 -1.38 14.61
N SER A 347 -16.28 -0.58 14.41
CA SER A 347 -16.38 0.74 13.78
C SER A 347 -16.80 0.62 12.32
N LEU A 348 -16.17 -0.29 11.56
CA LEU A 348 -16.54 -0.59 10.18
C LEU A 348 -17.98 -1.10 10.08
N LYS A 349 -18.34 -2.08 10.92
CA LYS A 349 -19.69 -2.65 10.99
C LYS A 349 -20.75 -1.58 11.25
N SER A 350 -20.47 -0.66 12.18
CA SER A 350 -21.38 0.45 12.50
C SER A 350 -21.58 1.37 11.30
N ALA A 351 -20.51 1.70 10.57
CA ALA A 351 -20.58 2.54 9.38
C ALA A 351 -21.41 1.88 8.26
N LEU A 352 -21.27 0.56 8.06
CA LEU A 352 -22.08 -0.18 7.09
C LEU A 352 -23.57 -0.20 7.48
N ASN A 353 -23.89 -0.41 8.76
CA ASN A 353 -25.27 -0.54 9.24
C ASN A 353 -26.06 0.79 9.29
N GLN A 354 -25.38 1.92 9.48
CA GLN A 354 -26.02 3.25 9.44
C GLN A 354 -26.67 3.55 8.08
N SER A 355 -26.13 2.98 7.00
CA SER A 355 -26.67 3.17 5.66
C SER A 355 -28.06 2.53 5.47
N HIS A 356 -28.39 1.51 6.27
CA HIS A 356 -29.65 0.77 6.17
C HIS A 356 -30.83 1.51 6.82
N HIS A 357 -30.62 2.15 7.97
CA HIS A 357 -31.69 2.82 8.72
C HIS A 357 -32.27 4.03 7.96
N GLN A 358 -31.43 4.77 7.21
CA GLN A 358 -31.91 5.91 6.39
C GLN A 358 -32.84 5.51 5.23
N GLN A 359 -32.95 4.23 4.88
CA GLN A 359 -33.82 3.77 3.80
C GLN A 359 -35.26 3.52 4.28
N GLN A 360 -35.43 3.02 5.50
CA GLN A 360 -36.74 2.79 6.10
C GLN A 360 -37.47 4.11 6.36
N ASP A 361 -36.75 5.13 6.86
CA ASP A 361 -37.33 6.45 7.14
C ASP A 361 -37.84 7.16 5.87
N GLN A 362 -37.15 6.98 4.72
CA GLN A 362 -37.59 7.58 3.45
C GLN A 362 -38.78 6.85 2.83
N GLN A 363 -38.86 5.53 2.98
CA GLN A 363 -40.02 4.76 2.50
C GLN A 363 -41.28 5.05 3.34
N GLN A 364 -41.14 5.20 4.66
CA GLN A 364 -42.27 5.58 5.51
C GLN A 364 -42.79 6.97 5.16
N GLN A 365 -41.92 7.94 4.87
CA GLN A 365 -42.34 9.28 4.44
C GLN A 365 -43.06 9.29 3.09
N GLN A 366 -42.69 8.40 2.15
CA GLN A 366 -43.40 8.29 0.87
C GLN A 366 -44.75 7.56 0.98
N SER A 367 -44.94 6.70 1.97
CA SER A 367 -46.23 6.02 2.21
C SER A 367 -47.30 6.88 2.91
N ILE A 368 -46.90 8.05 3.43
CA ILE A 368 -47.79 9.00 4.13
C ILE A 368 -48.31 10.10 3.17
N LEU A 369 -47.73 10.20 1.96
CA LEU A 369 -48.18 11.06 0.87
C LEU A 369 -48.97 10.25 -0.15
#